data_AF-A0A1S3HHY1-F1
#
_entry.id   AF-A0A1S3HHY1-F1
#
_cell.length_a   1.000
_cell.length_b   1.000
_cell.length_c   1.000
_cell.angle_alpha   90.00
_cell.angle_beta   90.00
_cell.angle_gamma   90.00
#
_symmetry.space_group_name_H-M   'P 1'
#
loop_
_entity.id
_entity.type
_entity.pdbx_description
1 polymer ?
#
loop_
_entity_poly.entity_id
_entity_poly.type
_entity_poly.pdbx_seq_one_letter_code
_entity_poly.pdbx_strand_id
1 'polypeptide(L)'
;MMATQRQRRCREHTGPSPHSVAIVARPTNKRPPEHLILERRKKEEMREEALHQTKYNEFCDLKNDWERWTDRRIQINTVKRKVAGLMQAEQFGIEDRREKLRDLLMEEEQQYLKEMEEKEETVLERQAKMRGRAKDLREKREQERMQIVKEKLDQKFRNECEELRSTLSKRHQDEVCTERLEQLRIKERIEEEKKQEEAMYADLWHKDMLSKMEREEREAQAQHARNREVLGVIQLQRAALEAQKEEAIRLREEEARLLAQQNQLRKLEEQQALEEKRRQQQETREIYDRSVRMKMKRKAKEIQEELAFDMKILEQLLEESRNEAMEQEQRKKELREEDRRYREYLKQMLEEEKIRESEMERLIDEDVERMWQKRLAQWRLEKEARKKLLEEVLAVRRQQINEKLSINEKKQREALVEREEILRAIEENKQIELEQQERQRQKNLQYQSDLEGQMNYTQRQKHIESLEAQREYEKQLEAEMAYRHKLKAELDRPYVDKVHPMRKKTIITQNLG
;
A
#
# COMPACT_ATOMS: atom_id res chain seq x y z
N MET A 1 -134.31 77.63 -62.90
CA MET A 1 -135.57 78.31 -62.51
C MET A 1 -135.75 79.45 -63.50
N MET A 2 -136.80 79.59 -64.31
CA MET A 2 -138.22 79.69 -63.98
C MET A 2 -139.04 79.16 -65.18
N ALA A 3 -140.09 78.40 -64.91
CA ALA A 3 -141.15 78.10 -65.86
C ALA A 3 -142.11 79.29 -65.92
N THR A 4 -142.60 79.69 -67.10
CA THR A 4 -143.96 80.23 -67.21
C THR A 4 -144.51 80.21 -68.63
N GLN A 5 -145.76 79.73 -68.68
CA GLN A 5 -146.71 79.63 -69.76
C GLN A 5 -147.32 80.99 -70.13
N ARG A 6 -147.87 81.11 -71.35
CA ARG A 6 -148.61 82.31 -71.81
C ARG A 6 -150.11 82.18 -71.51
N GLN A 7 -150.72 83.27 -71.01
CA GLN A 7 -152.18 83.42 -70.90
C GLN A 7 -152.77 84.36 -71.97
N ARG A 8 -154.00 84.03 -72.38
CA ARG A 8 -154.79 84.63 -73.47
C ARG A 8 -155.57 85.85 -73.00
N ARG A 9 -155.95 86.74 -73.93
CA ARG A 9 -156.91 87.82 -73.65
C ARG A 9 -157.90 88.03 -74.79
N CYS A 10 -159.16 88.13 -74.39
CA CYS A 10 -160.34 88.43 -75.22
C CYS A 10 -160.68 89.94 -75.18
N ARG A 11 -161.69 90.38 -75.96
CA ARG A 11 -161.81 91.77 -76.44
C ARG A 11 -163.17 92.46 -76.23
N GLU A 12 -164.06 91.89 -75.44
CA GLU A 12 -165.47 92.34 -75.38
C GLU A 12 -165.73 93.22 -74.14
N HIS A 13 -166.54 94.29 -74.26
CA HIS A 13 -166.97 95.15 -73.14
C HIS A 13 -168.45 95.57 -73.24
N THR A 14 -169.11 95.61 -72.08
CA THR A 14 -170.55 95.90 -71.94
C THR A 14 -170.80 97.25 -71.24
N GLY A 15 -171.65 98.10 -71.81
CA GLY A 15 -172.00 99.44 -71.33
C GLY A 15 -173.35 99.53 -70.59
N PRO A 16 -173.63 100.66 -69.90
CA PRO A 16 -174.65 100.74 -68.85
C PRO A 16 -176.12 100.66 -69.33
N SER A 17 -176.44 100.94 -70.59
CA SER A 17 -177.79 100.72 -71.11
C SER A 17 -177.93 99.30 -71.68
N PRO A 18 -179.13 98.71 -71.66
CA PRO A 18 -179.35 97.43 -72.30
C PRO A 18 -179.02 97.53 -73.80
N HIS A 19 -178.28 96.55 -74.29
CA HIS A 19 -177.87 96.42 -75.70
C HIS A 19 -176.71 97.30 -76.20
N SER A 20 -176.13 98.24 -75.44
CA SER A 20 -174.91 98.93 -75.90
C SER A 20 -173.65 98.14 -75.53
N VAL A 21 -173.28 97.19 -76.41
CA VAL A 21 -172.05 96.40 -76.34
C VAL A 21 -171.02 96.99 -77.31
N ALA A 22 -169.77 97.19 -76.87
CA ALA A 22 -168.70 97.73 -77.71
C ALA A 22 -167.48 96.80 -77.71
N ILE A 23 -166.93 96.56 -78.90
CA ILE A 23 -165.80 95.66 -79.15
C ILE A 23 -164.56 96.53 -79.43
N VAL A 24 -163.41 96.28 -78.76
CA VAL A 24 -162.16 97.03 -79.01
C VAL A 24 -161.56 96.63 -80.37
N ALA A 25 -161.43 97.56 -81.31
CA ALA A 25 -160.87 97.30 -82.66
C ALA A 25 -159.42 96.75 -82.63
N ARG A 26 -158.99 95.98 -83.67
CA ARG A 26 -157.59 95.49 -83.80
C ARG A 26 -156.63 96.66 -84.07
N PRO A 27 -155.46 96.73 -83.41
CA PRO A 27 -154.42 97.67 -83.82
C PRO A 27 -153.94 97.30 -85.23
N THR A 28 -153.98 98.27 -86.14
CA THR A 28 -153.44 98.12 -87.48
C THR A 28 -151.92 97.94 -87.38
N ASN A 29 -151.37 96.95 -88.09
CA ASN A 29 -149.94 96.66 -88.02
C ASN A 29 -149.20 97.70 -88.88
N LYS A 30 -148.55 98.65 -88.19
CA LYS A 30 -147.84 99.80 -88.78
C LYS A 30 -146.40 99.47 -89.18
N ARG A 31 -146.01 98.19 -89.13
CA ARG A 31 -144.62 97.78 -89.37
C ARG A 31 -144.48 97.12 -90.75
N PRO A 32 -143.54 97.63 -91.59
CA PRO A 32 -143.27 97.06 -92.90
C PRO A 32 -142.78 95.60 -92.79
N PRO A 33 -142.96 94.78 -93.84
CA PRO A 33 -142.54 93.38 -93.87
C PRO A 33 -141.05 93.12 -93.48
N GLU A 34 -140.17 94.13 -93.54
CA GLU A 34 -138.70 93.95 -93.44
C GLU A 34 -138.04 94.23 -92.06
N HIS A 35 -138.76 94.65 -91.02
CA HIS A 35 -138.13 95.14 -89.77
C HIS A 35 -137.16 94.17 -89.07
N LEU A 36 -137.42 92.86 -89.11
CA LEU A 36 -136.59 91.85 -88.42
C LEU A 36 -135.16 91.71 -88.98
N ILE A 37 -134.97 92.06 -90.26
CA ILE A 37 -133.67 91.91 -90.92
C ILE A 37 -132.68 92.97 -90.42
N LEU A 38 -133.16 94.20 -90.25
CA LEU A 38 -132.32 95.33 -89.82
C LEU A 38 -131.79 95.17 -88.38
N GLU A 39 -132.58 94.59 -87.47
CA GLU A 39 -132.11 94.37 -86.11
C GLU A 39 -130.98 93.32 -86.00
N ARG A 40 -130.98 92.30 -86.85
CA ARG A 40 -129.88 91.31 -86.84
C ARG A 40 -128.55 91.94 -87.23
N ARG A 41 -128.54 92.73 -88.30
CA ARG A 41 -127.30 93.40 -88.76
C ARG A 41 -126.69 94.26 -87.67
N LYS A 42 -127.52 95.03 -86.97
CA LYS A 42 -127.04 95.91 -85.89
C LYS A 42 -126.41 95.13 -84.72
N LYS A 43 -126.84 93.90 -84.46
CA LYS A 43 -126.23 93.04 -83.43
C LYS A 43 -124.90 92.42 -83.86
N GLU A 44 -124.74 92.09 -85.14
CA GLU A 44 -123.48 91.53 -85.64
C GLU A 44 -122.36 92.57 -85.60
N GLU A 45 -122.65 93.81 -86.01
CA GLU A 45 -121.68 94.91 -86.05
C GLU A 45 -121.06 95.19 -84.66
N MET A 46 -121.89 95.26 -83.62
CA MET A 46 -121.42 95.44 -82.24
C MET A 46 -120.53 94.30 -81.75
N ARG A 47 -120.71 93.07 -82.27
CA ARG A 47 -119.90 91.92 -81.86
C ARG A 47 -118.51 91.99 -82.47
N GLU A 48 -118.40 92.46 -83.71
CA GLU A 48 -117.11 92.61 -84.38
C GLU A 48 -116.23 93.67 -83.71
N GLU A 49 -116.80 94.80 -83.30
CA GLU A 49 -116.06 95.85 -82.59
C GLU A 49 -115.44 95.36 -81.27
N ALA A 50 -116.18 94.55 -80.51
CA ALA A 50 -115.69 94.00 -79.25
C ALA A 50 -114.49 93.06 -79.45
N LEU A 51 -114.51 92.24 -80.52
CA LEU A 51 -113.40 91.35 -80.86
C LEU A 51 -112.14 92.13 -81.27
N HIS A 52 -112.32 93.30 -81.88
CA HIS A 52 -111.18 94.14 -82.28
C HIS A 52 -110.45 94.73 -81.06
N GLN A 53 -111.18 95.14 -80.03
CA GLN A 53 -110.59 95.71 -78.82
C GLN A 53 -109.85 94.67 -77.98
N THR A 54 -110.39 93.45 -77.84
CA THR A 54 -109.69 92.40 -77.08
C THR A 54 -108.35 92.03 -77.72
N LYS A 55 -108.31 91.89 -79.05
CA LYS A 55 -107.06 91.65 -79.78
C LYS A 55 -106.01 92.74 -79.56
N TYR A 56 -106.44 94.01 -79.48
CA TYR A 56 -105.52 95.12 -79.24
C TYR A 56 -104.89 95.06 -77.84
N ASN A 57 -105.68 94.74 -76.81
CA ASN A 57 -105.17 94.67 -75.45
C ASN A 57 -104.16 93.52 -75.27
N GLU A 58 -104.42 92.35 -75.85
CA GLU A 58 -103.49 91.21 -75.82
C GLU A 58 -102.11 91.57 -76.41
N PHE A 59 -102.10 92.39 -77.46
CA PHE A 59 -100.86 92.87 -78.08
C PHE A 59 -100.06 93.78 -77.14
N CYS A 60 -100.74 94.66 -76.38
CA CYS A 60 -100.08 95.56 -75.44
C CYS A 60 -99.41 94.80 -74.27
N ASP A 61 -100.06 93.77 -73.74
CA ASP A 61 -99.50 92.98 -72.63
C ASP A 61 -98.22 92.24 -73.04
N LEU A 62 -98.22 91.64 -74.24
CA LEU A 62 -97.03 91.00 -74.81
C LEU A 62 -95.84 91.96 -74.91
N LYS A 63 -96.09 93.22 -75.26
CA LYS A 63 -95.04 94.24 -75.35
C LYS A 63 -94.41 94.53 -73.99
N ASN A 64 -95.20 94.68 -72.94
CA ASN A 64 -94.69 94.98 -71.60
C ASN A 64 -93.82 93.84 -71.01
N ASP A 65 -94.21 92.59 -71.24
CA ASP A 65 -93.44 91.44 -70.77
C ASP A 65 -92.07 91.33 -71.48
N TRP A 66 -92.04 91.67 -72.77
CA TRP A 66 -90.81 91.74 -73.52
C TRP A 66 -89.83 92.76 -72.93
N GLU A 67 -90.28 93.97 -72.61
CA GLU A 67 -89.44 95.04 -72.03
C GLU A 67 -88.80 94.61 -70.70
N ARG A 68 -89.60 94.02 -69.79
CA ARG A 68 -89.11 93.53 -68.49
C ARG A 68 -88.06 92.43 -68.64
N TRP A 69 -88.27 91.51 -69.58
CA TRP A 69 -87.33 90.43 -69.84
C TRP A 69 -86.00 90.95 -70.41
N THR A 70 -86.06 91.93 -71.31
CA THR A 70 -84.86 92.54 -71.89
C THR A 70 -84.03 93.30 -70.85
N ASP A 71 -84.65 94.08 -69.97
CA ASP A 71 -83.91 94.83 -68.94
C ASP A 71 -83.16 93.91 -67.96
N ARG A 72 -83.81 92.84 -67.53
CA ARG A 72 -83.17 91.84 -66.66
C ARG A 72 -81.98 91.18 -67.37
N ARG A 73 -82.10 90.90 -68.66
CA ARG A 73 -81.01 90.34 -69.47
C ARG A 73 -79.82 91.30 -69.56
N ILE A 74 -80.08 92.60 -69.75
CA ILE A 74 -79.03 93.63 -69.83
C ILE A 74 -78.22 93.69 -68.54
N GLN A 75 -78.87 93.71 -67.37
CA GLN A 75 -78.18 93.75 -66.07
C GLN A 75 -77.25 92.54 -65.86
N ILE A 76 -77.73 91.32 -66.13
CA ILE A 76 -76.91 90.10 -66.02
C ILE A 76 -75.69 90.17 -66.95
N ASN A 77 -75.87 90.64 -68.19
CA ASN A 77 -74.77 90.75 -69.15
C ASN A 77 -73.72 91.79 -68.72
N THR A 78 -74.10 92.83 -67.99
CA THR A 78 -73.15 93.83 -67.47
C THR A 78 -72.29 93.25 -66.36
N VAL A 79 -72.87 92.48 -65.43
CA VAL A 79 -72.10 91.80 -64.37
C VAL A 79 -71.15 90.76 -64.97
N LYS A 80 -71.62 89.95 -65.93
CA LYS A 80 -70.78 88.96 -66.63
C LYS A 80 -69.55 89.59 -67.29
N ARG A 81 -69.71 90.74 -67.96
CA ARG A 81 -68.58 91.46 -68.57
C ARG A 81 -67.54 91.92 -67.55
N LYS A 82 -67.98 92.43 -66.39
CA LYS A 82 -67.06 92.90 -65.35
C LYS A 82 -66.25 91.78 -64.71
N VAL A 83 -66.87 90.62 -64.47
CA VAL A 83 -66.18 89.42 -63.96
C VAL A 83 -65.17 88.90 -64.98
N ALA A 84 -65.57 88.80 -66.25
CA ALA A 84 -64.66 88.36 -67.32
C ALA A 84 -63.42 89.25 -67.42
N GLY A 85 -63.57 90.57 -67.27
CA GLY A 85 -62.43 91.50 -67.27
C GLY A 85 -61.44 91.27 -66.12
N LEU A 86 -61.93 90.98 -64.90
CA LEU A 86 -61.05 90.68 -63.76
C LEU A 86 -60.32 89.34 -63.93
N MET A 87 -61.01 88.31 -64.43
CA MET A 87 -60.37 87.02 -64.71
C MET A 87 -59.27 87.15 -65.77
N GLN A 88 -59.48 87.98 -66.79
CA GLN A 88 -58.47 88.23 -67.82
C GLN A 88 -57.23 88.93 -67.26
N ALA A 89 -57.39 89.87 -66.32
CA ALA A 89 -56.26 90.54 -65.67
C ALA A 89 -55.41 89.57 -64.81
N GLU A 90 -56.04 88.68 -64.05
CA GLU A 90 -55.33 87.62 -63.31
C GLU A 90 -54.60 86.66 -64.26
N GLN A 91 -55.21 86.32 -65.40
CA GLN A 91 -54.59 85.48 -66.43
C GLN A 91 -53.26 86.09 -66.92
N PHE A 92 -53.25 87.39 -67.24
CA PHE A 92 -52.03 88.10 -67.64
C PHE A 92 -50.97 88.09 -66.52
N GLY A 93 -51.36 88.31 -65.26
CA GLY A 93 -50.43 88.24 -64.13
C GLY A 93 -49.83 86.85 -63.87
N ILE A 94 -50.49 85.78 -64.29
CA ILE A 94 -49.96 84.41 -64.28
C ILE A 94 -49.02 84.19 -65.46
N GLU A 95 -49.35 84.69 -66.64
CA GLU A 95 -48.52 84.59 -67.84
C GLU A 95 -47.17 85.29 -67.66
N ASP A 96 -47.16 86.51 -67.10
CA ASP A 96 -45.92 87.24 -66.76
C ASP A 96 -45.01 86.45 -65.81
N ARG A 97 -45.61 85.77 -64.82
CA ARG A 97 -44.85 84.92 -63.89
C ARG A 97 -44.29 83.68 -64.56
N ARG A 98 -45.03 83.08 -65.50
CA ARG A 98 -44.57 81.93 -66.29
C ARG A 98 -43.44 82.30 -67.23
N GLU A 99 -43.47 83.50 -67.81
CA GLU A 99 -42.39 84.00 -68.66
C GLU A 99 -41.09 84.16 -67.88
N LYS A 100 -41.12 84.84 -66.73
CA LYS A 100 -39.96 84.98 -65.84
C LYS A 100 -39.36 83.64 -65.40
N LEU A 101 -40.20 82.64 -65.12
CA LEU A 101 -39.74 81.31 -64.77
C LEU A 101 -39.05 80.60 -65.95
N ARG A 102 -39.55 80.79 -67.19
CA ARG A 102 -38.92 80.23 -68.39
C ARG A 102 -37.53 80.82 -68.62
N ASP A 103 -37.37 82.12 -68.42
CA ASP A 103 -36.08 82.79 -68.59
C ASP A 103 -35.03 82.24 -67.61
N LEU A 104 -35.40 82.10 -66.32
CA LEU A 104 -34.52 81.51 -65.30
C LEU A 104 -34.10 80.08 -65.64
N LEU A 105 -35.06 79.24 -66.06
CA LEU A 105 -34.77 77.86 -66.43
C LEU A 105 -33.87 77.78 -67.68
N MET A 106 -34.06 78.66 -68.67
CA MET A 106 -33.15 78.73 -69.83
C MET A 106 -31.74 79.14 -69.44
N GLU A 107 -31.57 80.10 -68.53
CA GLU A 107 -30.24 80.49 -68.04
C GLU A 107 -29.53 79.34 -67.32
N GLU A 108 -30.24 78.59 -66.47
CA GLU A 108 -29.71 77.40 -65.81
C GLU A 108 -29.32 76.32 -66.82
N GLU A 109 -30.17 76.01 -67.81
CA GLU A 109 -29.86 75.05 -68.87
C GLU A 109 -28.59 75.46 -69.65
N GLN A 110 -28.45 76.74 -70.01
CA GLN A 110 -27.26 77.23 -70.70
C GLN A 110 -25.99 77.12 -69.86
N GLN A 111 -26.08 77.34 -68.55
CA GLN A 111 -24.94 77.17 -67.64
C GLN A 111 -24.51 75.70 -67.58
N TYR A 112 -25.45 74.78 -67.44
CA TYR A 112 -25.14 73.35 -67.43
C TYR A 112 -24.53 72.86 -68.74
N LEU A 113 -25.01 73.35 -69.89
CA LEU A 113 -24.42 73.01 -71.19
C LEU A 113 -22.97 73.47 -71.28
N LYS A 114 -22.65 74.69 -70.83
CA LYS A 114 -21.26 75.20 -70.79
C LYS A 114 -20.37 74.36 -69.87
N GLU A 115 -20.84 74.02 -68.68
CA GLU A 115 -20.07 73.17 -67.76
C GLU A 115 -19.80 71.77 -68.33
N MET A 116 -20.76 71.20 -69.08
CA MET A 116 -20.58 69.91 -69.74
C MET A 116 -19.54 70.00 -70.86
N GLU A 117 -19.60 71.05 -71.69
CA GLU A 117 -18.60 71.29 -72.75
C GLU A 117 -17.18 71.51 -72.19
N GLU A 118 -17.05 72.22 -71.06
CA GLU A 118 -15.74 72.47 -70.43
C GLU A 118 -15.15 71.25 -69.72
N LYS A 119 -16.01 70.36 -69.17
CA LYS A 119 -15.57 69.12 -68.50
C LYS A 119 -15.21 68.01 -69.48
N GLU A 120 -15.65 68.10 -70.73
CA GLU A 120 -15.28 67.14 -71.77
C GLU A 120 -13.84 67.37 -72.24
N GLU A 121 -12.94 66.49 -71.79
CA GLU A 121 -11.56 66.49 -72.26
C GLU A 121 -11.50 66.43 -73.79
N THR A 122 -10.83 67.41 -74.40
CA THR A 122 -10.66 67.43 -75.85
C THR A 122 -9.86 66.20 -76.31
N VAL A 123 -10.13 65.74 -77.54
CA VAL A 123 -9.42 64.59 -78.13
C VAL A 123 -7.90 64.81 -78.12
N LEU A 124 -7.45 66.05 -78.28
CA LEU A 124 -6.03 66.45 -78.24
C LEU A 124 -5.39 66.28 -76.86
N GLU A 125 -6.09 66.66 -75.79
CA GLU A 125 -5.63 66.47 -74.41
C GLU A 125 -5.54 64.98 -74.05
N ARG A 126 -6.55 64.19 -74.44
CA ARG A 126 -6.53 62.74 -74.25
C ARG A 126 -5.36 62.10 -74.99
N GLN A 127 -5.09 62.51 -76.23
CA GLN A 127 -3.93 62.05 -76.99
C GLN A 127 -2.60 62.51 -76.36
N ALA A 128 -2.52 63.71 -75.79
CA ALA A 128 -1.34 64.19 -75.07
C ALA A 128 -1.07 63.37 -73.80
N LYS A 129 -2.10 63.09 -72.98
CA LYS A 129 -1.99 62.20 -71.80
C LYS A 129 -1.55 60.79 -72.20
N MET A 130 -2.10 60.24 -73.28
CA MET A 130 -1.70 58.92 -73.79
C MET A 130 -0.25 58.89 -74.27
N ARG A 131 0.21 59.95 -74.98
CA ARG A 131 1.62 60.09 -75.40
C ARG A 131 2.56 60.25 -74.22
N GLY A 132 2.19 61.04 -73.21
CA GLY A 132 2.95 61.17 -71.96
C GLY A 132 3.10 59.83 -71.25
N ARG A 133 1.99 59.14 -71.00
CA ARG A 133 2.00 57.81 -70.37
C ARG A 133 2.82 56.78 -71.16
N ALA A 134 2.74 56.80 -72.49
CA ALA A 134 3.53 55.91 -73.33
C ALA A 134 5.04 56.22 -73.24
N LYS A 135 5.42 57.50 -73.16
CA LYS A 135 6.80 57.93 -72.95
C LYS A 135 7.32 57.48 -71.58
N ASP A 136 6.55 57.68 -70.51
CA ASP A 136 6.92 57.26 -69.15
C ASP A 136 7.10 55.75 -69.04
N LEU A 137 6.20 54.97 -69.66
CA LEU A 137 6.32 53.51 -69.70
C LEU A 137 7.55 53.06 -70.48
N ARG A 138 7.90 53.76 -71.57
CA ARG A 138 9.11 53.48 -72.34
C ARG A 138 10.37 53.79 -71.51
N GLU A 139 10.38 54.91 -70.80
CA GLU A 139 11.51 55.31 -69.93
C GLU A 139 11.69 54.33 -68.77
N LYS A 140 10.62 53.91 -68.09
CA LYS A 140 10.68 52.89 -67.03
C LYS A 140 11.23 51.56 -67.52
N ARG A 141 10.73 51.07 -68.67
CA ARG A 141 11.25 49.82 -69.28
C ARG A 141 12.73 49.92 -69.64
N GLU A 142 13.17 51.08 -70.14
CA GLU A 142 14.59 51.27 -70.46
C GLU A 142 15.44 51.38 -69.18
N GLN A 143 14.95 52.01 -68.12
CA GLN A 143 15.62 52.04 -66.81
C GLN A 143 15.76 50.64 -66.21
N GLU A 144 14.70 49.84 -66.20
CA GLU A 144 14.72 48.44 -65.74
C GLU A 144 15.72 47.61 -66.57
N ARG A 145 15.70 47.78 -67.90
CA ARG A 145 16.67 47.13 -68.79
C ARG A 145 18.10 47.53 -68.46
N MET A 146 18.38 48.82 -68.25
CA MET A 146 19.70 49.32 -67.89
C MET A 146 20.18 48.82 -66.53
N GLN A 147 19.28 48.69 -65.55
CA GLN A 147 19.60 48.10 -64.24
C GLN A 147 19.99 46.63 -64.38
N ILE A 148 19.22 45.84 -65.11
CA ILE A 148 19.54 44.42 -65.38
C ILE A 148 20.88 44.31 -66.09
N VAL A 149 21.14 45.15 -67.10
CA VAL A 149 22.42 45.16 -67.81
C VAL A 149 23.57 45.47 -66.84
N LYS A 150 23.42 46.47 -65.96
CA LYS A 150 24.43 46.81 -64.95
C LYS A 150 24.70 45.65 -63.99
N GLU A 151 23.65 45.02 -63.44
CA GLU A 151 23.79 43.87 -62.55
C GLU A 151 24.49 42.69 -63.24
N LYS A 152 24.17 42.44 -64.51
CA LYS A 152 24.80 41.35 -65.27
C LYS A 152 26.26 41.65 -65.61
N LEU A 153 26.60 42.90 -65.89
CA LEU A 153 27.99 43.33 -66.06
C LEU A 153 28.77 43.20 -64.74
N ASP A 154 28.17 43.57 -63.61
CA ASP A 154 28.78 43.41 -62.29
C ASP A 154 28.96 41.93 -61.92
N GLN A 155 27.99 41.06 -62.22
CA GLN A 155 28.10 39.61 -62.05
C GLN A 155 29.23 39.04 -62.92
N LYS A 156 29.30 39.44 -64.19
CA LYS A 156 30.37 39.03 -65.10
C LYS A 156 31.73 39.45 -64.55
N PHE A 157 31.86 40.71 -64.12
CA PHE A 157 33.08 41.21 -63.49
C PHE A 157 33.48 40.40 -62.26
N ARG A 158 32.54 40.10 -61.35
CA ARG A 158 32.83 39.29 -60.16
C ARG A 158 33.29 37.87 -60.49
N ASN A 159 32.72 37.26 -61.52
CA ASN A 159 33.03 35.89 -61.91
C ASN A 159 34.36 35.78 -62.68
N GLU A 160 34.65 36.77 -63.54
CA GLU A 160 35.83 36.77 -64.43
C GLU A 160 37.06 37.46 -63.80
N CYS A 161 36.89 38.30 -62.78
CA CYS A 161 38.01 38.99 -62.11
C CYS A 161 38.81 38.01 -61.24
N GLU A 162 40.01 37.64 -61.72
CA GLU A 162 40.91 36.72 -61.03
C GLU A 162 41.44 37.28 -59.69
N GLU A 163 41.66 38.60 -59.60
CA GLU A 163 42.06 39.26 -58.36
C GLU A 163 40.99 39.10 -57.26
N LEU A 164 39.71 39.24 -57.62
CA LEU A 164 38.61 39.01 -56.69
C LEU A 164 38.53 37.54 -56.26
N ARG A 165 38.73 36.61 -57.20
CA ARG A 165 38.73 35.17 -56.89
C ARG A 165 39.82 34.79 -55.88
N SER A 166 41.05 35.27 -56.11
CA SER A 166 42.17 35.00 -55.21
C SER A 166 41.99 35.62 -53.82
N THR A 167 41.44 36.82 -53.72
CA THR A 167 41.17 37.49 -52.43
C THR A 167 40.03 36.84 -51.67
N LEU A 168 38.94 36.43 -52.35
CA LEU A 168 37.85 35.66 -51.73
C LEU A 168 38.33 34.29 -51.25
N SER A 169 39.17 33.61 -52.02
CA SER A 169 39.76 32.33 -51.60
C SER A 169 40.62 32.47 -50.33
N LYS A 170 41.41 33.55 -50.22
CA LYS A 170 42.19 33.83 -49.00
C LYS A 170 41.30 34.13 -47.80
N ARG A 171 40.29 34.99 -47.98
CA ARG A 171 39.31 35.27 -46.90
C ARG A 171 38.61 34.00 -46.42
N HIS A 172 38.18 33.15 -47.35
CA HIS A 172 37.58 31.87 -47.00
C HIS A 172 38.55 30.95 -46.25
N GLN A 173 39.83 30.93 -46.65
CA GLN A 173 40.85 30.19 -45.91
C GLN A 173 41.04 30.75 -44.49
N ASP A 174 41.04 32.07 -44.32
CA ASP A 174 41.13 32.71 -43.00
C ASP A 174 39.91 32.36 -42.13
N GLU A 175 38.69 32.39 -42.70
CA GLU A 175 37.46 31.95 -42.03
C GLU A 175 37.57 30.50 -41.54
N VAL A 176 37.98 29.57 -42.42
CA VAL A 176 38.18 28.15 -42.06
C VAL A 176 39.24 28.00 -40.95
N CYS A 177 40.33 28.78 -41.00
CA CYS A 177 41.34 28.79 -39.94
C CYS A 177 40.76 29.29 -38.60
N THR A 178 39.95 30.34 -38.61
CA THR A 178 39.30 30.84 -37.39
C THR A 178 38.31 29.84 -36.81
N GLU A 179 37.47 29.21 -37.63
CA GLU A 179 36.54 28.17 -37.20
C GLU A 179 37.28 26.95 -36.63
N ARG A 180 38.38 26.54 -37.27
CA ARG A 180 39.22 25.45 -36.77
C ARG A 180 39.83 25.76 -35.40
N LEU A 181 40.27 26.99 -35.17
CA LEU A 181 40.77 27.42 -33.86
C LEU A 181 39.68 27.36 -32.79
N GLU A 182 38.46 27.78 -33.11
CA GLU A 182 37.33 27.64 -32.18
C GLU A 182 36.98 26.17 -31.91
N GLN A 183 37.01 25.30 -32.93
CA GLN A 183 36.82 23.86 -32.72
C GLN A 183 37.87 23.25 -31.78
N LEU A 184 39.14 23.66 -31.90
CA LEU A 184 40.20 23.21 -30.99
C LEU A 184 39.95 23.69 -29.55
N ARG A 185 39.54 24.95 -29.35
CA ARG A 185 39.16 25.47 -28.03
C ARG A 185 37.99 24.72 -27.41
N ILE A 186 36.97 24.38 -28.20
CA ILE A 186 35.84 23.58 -27.74
C ILE A 186 36.32 22.18 -27.33
N LYS A 187 37.19 21.56 -28.14
CA LYS A 187 37.75 20.26 -27.84
C LYS A 187 38.58 20.26 -26.55
N GLU A 188 39.41 21.28 -26.33
CA GLU A 188 40.18 21.46 -25.10
C GLU A 188 39.26 21.55 -23.87
N ARG A 189 38.17 22.33 -23.94
CA ARG A 189 37.18 22.40 -22.86
C ARG A 189 36.53 21.05 -22.56
N ILE A 190 36.14 20.31 -23.60
CA ILE A 190 35.57 18.97 -23.45
C ILE A 190 36.60 18.01 -22.81
N GLU A 191 37.88 18.11 -23.18
CA GLU A 191 38.94 17.31 -22.56
C GLU A 191 39.17 17.70 -21.09
N GLU A 192 39.07 18.98 -20.73
CA GLU A 192 39.14 19.44 -19.33
C GLU A 192 37.95 18.94 -18.52
N GLU A 193 36.73 19.03 -19.04
CA GLU A 193 35.52 18.49 -18.41
C GLU A 193 35.64 16.98 -18.19
N LYS A 194 36.09 16.23 -19.19
CA LYS A 194 36.34 14.77 -19.05
C LYS A 194 37.36 14.46 -17.97
N LYS A 195 38.47 15.21 -17.88
CA LYS A 195 39.46 15.02 -16.82
C LYS A 195 38.88 15.29 -15.43
N GLN A 196 38.00 16.29 -15.31
CA GLN A 196 37.31 16.57 -14.05
C GLN A 196 36.32 15.45 -13.68
N GLU A 197 35.56 14.94 -14.65
CA GLU A 197 34.68 13.78 -14.47
C GLU A 197 35.48 12.54 -14.06
N GLU A 198 36.56 12.21 -14.76
CA GLU A 198 37.45 11.09 -14.44
C GLU A 198 38.04 11.21 -13.04
N ALA A 199 38.48 12.40 -12.64
CA ALA A 199 38.96 12.67 -11.28
C ALA A 199 37.86 12.45 -10.23
N MET A 200 36.64 12.93 -10.50
CA MET A 200 35.48 12.74 -9.63
C MET A 200 35.12 11.26 -9.48
N TYR A 201 35.12 10.49 -10.57
CA TYR A 201 34.91 9.06 -10.54
C TYR A 201 36.03 8.31 -9.81
N ALA A 202 37.29 8.73 -9.98
CA ALA A 202 38.42 8.16 -9.25
C ALA A 202 38.29 8.39 -7.74
N ASP A 203 37.87 9.58 -7.32
CA ASP A 203 37.60 9.90 -5.91
C ASP A 203 36.45 9.06 -5.34
N LEU A 204 35.37 8.90 -6.10
CA LEU A 204 34.25 8.03 -5.70
C LEU A 204 34.69 6.57 -5.58
N TRP A 205 35.48 6.09 -6.53
CA TRP A 205 36.01 4.73 -6.50
C TRP A 205 36.96 4.52 -5.31
N HIS A 206 37.82 5.50 -5.02
CA HIS A 206 38.70 5.46 -3.86
C HIS A 206 37.90 5.44 -2.55
N LYS A 207 36.84 6.23 -2.43
CA LYS A 207 35.93 6.20 -1.28
C LYS A 207 35.20 4.86 -1.14
N ASP A 208 34.71 4.30 -2.23
CA ASP A 208 34.06 2.98 -2.24
C ASP A 208 35.05 1.88 -1.83
N MET A 209 36.28 1.91 -2.35
CA MET A 209 37.36 1.01 -1.94
C MET A 209 37.64 1.11 -0.43
N LEU A 210 37.78 2.33 0.10
CA LEU A 210 37.98 2.55 1.53
C LEU A 210 36.79 2.05 2.37
N SER A 211 35.56 2.29 1.92
CA SER A 211 34.37 1.80 2.62
C SER A 211 34.28 0.27 2.62
N LYS A 212 34.70 -0.40 1.54
CA LYS A 212 34.79 -1.86 1.47
C LYS A 212 35.88 -2.39 2.39
N MET A 213 37.06 -1.78 2.37
CA MET A 213 38.16 -2.09 3.29
C MET A 213 37.71 -1.97 4.76
N GLU A 214 37.05 -0.86 5.12
CA GLU A 214 36.56 -0.65 6.50
C GLU A 214 35.49 -1.68 6.87
N ARG A 215 34.60 -2.03 5.93
CA ARG A 215 33.61 -3.09 6.14
C ARG A 215 34.28 -4.44 6.37
N GLU A 216 35.24 -4.82 5.53
CA GLU A 216 36.01 -6.06 5.70
C GLU A 216 36.74 -6.08 7.04
N GLU A 217 37.34 -4.97 7.45
CA GLU A 217 37.99 -4.86 8.75
C GLU A 217 37.01 -5.03 9.90
N ARG A 218 35.83 -4.39 9.85
CA ARG A 218 34.75 -4.58 10.84
C ARG A 218 34.24 -6.02 10.87
N GLU A 219 34.03 -6.64 9.70
CA GLU A 219 33.59 -8.03 9.60
C GLU A 219 34.65 -8.99 10.17
N ALA A 220 35.93 -8.75 9.88
CA ALA A 220 37.05 -9.49 10.45
C ALA A 220 37.15 -9.31 11.96
N GLN A 221 37.02 -8.08 12.47
CA GLN A 221 37.00 -7.80 13.91
C GLN A 221 35.80 -8.49 14.60
N ALA A 222 34.61 -8.43 14.01
CA ALA A 222 33.43 -9.12 14.53
C ALA A 222 33.57 -10.65 14.48
N GLN A 223 34.23 -11.19 13.45
CA GLN A 223 34.57 -12.61 13.39
C GLN A 223 35.59 -12.98 14.47
N HIS A 224 36.62 -12.17 14.67
CA HIS A 224 37.59 -12.38 15.75
C HIS A 224 36.96 -12.29 17.14
N ALA A 225 36.02 -11.36 17.36
CA ALA A 225 35.27 -11.25 18.61
C ALA A 225 34.40 -12.50 18.86
N ARG A 226 33.60 -12.92 17.86
CA ARG A 226 32.81 -14.16 17.94
C ARG A 226 33.67 -15.38 18.19
N ASN A 227 34.80 -15.50 17.50
CA ASN A 227 35.74 -16.61 17.71
C ASN A 227 36.32 -16.59 19.13
N ARG A 228 36.63 -15.41 19.69
CA ARG A 228 37.07 -15.27 21.09
C ARG A 228 35.98 -15.68 22.08
N GLU A 229 34.74 -15.27 21.86
CA GLU A 229 33.60 -15.66 22.69
C GLU A 229 33.40 -17.18 22.68
N VAL A 230 33.38 -17.79 21.49
CA VAL A 230 33.27 -19.25 21.32
C VAL A 230 34.43 -19.97 22.01
N LEU A 231 35.67 -19.49 21.84
CA LEU A 231 36.83 -20.05 22.55
C LEU A 231 36.68 -19.92 24.07
N GLY A 232 36.16 -18.79 24.56
CA GLY A 232 35.89 -18.58 25.99
C GLY A 232 34.87 -19.59 26.53
N VAL A 233 33.77 -19.83 25.80
CA VAL A 233 32.77 -20.84 26.17
C VAL A 233 33.38 -22.25 26.18
N ILE A 234 34.17 -22.61 25.17
CA ILE A 234 34.84 -23.92 25.10
C ILE A 234 35.82 -24.10 26.26
N GLN A 235 36.58 -23.06 26.62
CA GLN A 235 37.48 -23.09 27.77
C GLN A 235 36.72 -23.30 29.08
N LEU A 236 35.58 -22.63 29.27
CA LEU A 236 34.71 -22.84 30.44
C LEU A 236 34.16 -24.27 30.49
N GLN A 237 33.67 -24.81 29.37
CA GLN A 237 33.19 -26.20 29.29
C GLN A 237 34.31 -27.21 29.60
N ARG A 238 35.52 -26.96 29.08
CA ARG A 238 36.69 -27.81 29.36
C ARG A 238 37.07 -27.76 30.83
N ALA A 239 37.13 -26.57 31.43
CA ALA A 239 37.41 -26.41 32.85
C ALA A 239 36.36 -27.09 33.73
N ALA A 240 35.07 -27.00 33.37
CA ALA A 240 33.99 -27.68 34.07
C ALA A 240 34.14 -29.22 34.00
N LEU A 241 34.47 -29.76 32.82
CA LEU A 241 34.75 -31.19 32.66
C LEU A 241 36.01 -31.65 33.41
N GLU A 242 37.06 -30.84 33.44
CA GLU A 242 38.28 -31.13 34.21
C GLU A 242 37.99 -31.12 35.72
N ALA A 243 37.24 -30.13 36.22
CA ALA A 243 36.81 -30.08 37.62
C ALA A 243 35.97 -31.31 38.02
N GLN A 244 34.98 -31.72 37.21
CA GLN A 244 34.21 -32.94 37.50
C GLN A 244 35.08 -34.21 37.52
N LYS A 245 36.11 -34.30 36.66
CA LYS A 245 37.06 -35.42 36.70
C LYS A 245 37.87 -35.44 38.00
N GLU A 246 38.35 -34.27 38.43
CA GLU A 246 39.08 -34.15 39.70
C GLU A 246 38.20 -34.53 40.90
N GLU A 247 36.95 -34.07 40.94
CA GLU A 247 35.99 -34.44 41.98
C GLU A 247 35.70 -35.94 41.99
N ALA A 248 35.53 -36.56 40.83
CA ALA A 248 35.35 -38.01 40.72
C ALA A 248 36.57 -38.79 41.27
N ILE A 249 37.80 -38.31 41.01
CA ILE A 249 39.02 -38.89 41.57
C ILE A 249 39.04 -38.74 43.10
N ARG A 250 38.70 -37.55 43.62
CA ARG A 250 38.64 -37.32 45.08
C ARG A 250 37.63 -38.21 45.77
N LEU A 251 36.41 -38.33 45.23
CA LEU A 251 35.37 -39.20 45.79
C LEU A 251 35.84 -40.67 45.81
N ARG A 252 36.52 -41.13 44.75
CA ARG A 252 37.09 -42.47 44.67
C ARG A 252 38.21 -42.70 45.68
N GLU A 253 39.09 -41.72 45.90
CA GLU A 253 40.12 -41.79 46.93
C GLU A 253 39.52 -41.82 48.34
N GLU A 254 38.49 -41.00 48.60
CA GLU A 254 37.76 -41.01 49.87
C GLU A 254 37.09 -42.36 50.14
N GLU A 255 36.47 -42.96 49.13
CA GLU A 255 35.88 -44.30 49.21
C GLU A 255 36.95 -45.36 49.52
N ALA A 256 38.09 -45.33 48.82
CA ALA A 256 39.20 -46.24 49.06
C ALA A 256 39.75 -46.11 50.50
N ARG A 257 39.86 -44.88 51.03
CA ARG A 257 40.28 -44.63 52.42
C ARG A 257 39.27 -45.19 53.43
N LEU A 258 37.98 -45.01 53.19
CA LEU A 258 36.92 -45.53 54.07
C LEU A 258 36.89 -47.06 54.06
N LEU A 259 37.03 -47.70 52.89
CA LEU A 259 37.15 -49.14 52.76
C LEU A 259 38.40 -49.69 53.47
N ALA A 260 39.54 -48.99 53.38
CA ALA A 260 40.73 -49.35 54.12
C ALA A 260 40.51 -49.30 55.64
N GLN A 261 39.84 -48.26 56.15
CA GLN A 261 39.47 -48.16 57.57
C GLN A 261 38.51 -49.27 58.00
N GLN A 262 37.53 -49.61 57.17
CA GLN A 262 36.60 -50.72 57.44
C GLN A 262 37.36 -52.06 57.52
N ASN A 263 38.30 -52.30 56.60
CA ASN A 263 39.14 -53.50 56.60
C ASN A 263 40.07 -53.56 57.81
N GLN A 264 40.62 -52.43 58.26
CA GLN A 264 41.42 -52.36 59.48
C GLN A 264 40.58 -52.71 60.72
N LEU A 265 39.34 -52.21 60.82
CA LEU A 265 38.44 -52.59 61.91
C LEU A 265 38.11 -54.08 61.90
N ARG A 266 37.80 -54.65 60.73
CA ARG A 266 37.58 -56.10 60.60
C ARG A 266 38.80 -56.91 61.04
N LYS A 267 40.01 -56.49 60.66
CA LYS A 267 41.26 -57.16 61.10
C LYS A 267 41.44 -57.11 62.62
N LEU A 268 41.15 -55.97 63.25
CA LEU A 268 41.24 -55.83 64.71
C LEU A 268 40.21 -56.74 65.41
N GLU A 269 39.00 -56.84 64.88
CA GLU A 269 37.95 -57.72 65.41
C GLU A 269 38.28 -59.21 65.21
N GLU A 270 38.83 -59.58 64.05
CA GLU A 270 39.32 -60.93 63.77
C GLU A 270 40.50 -61.31 64.69
N GLN A 271 41.43 -60.38 64.95
CA GLN A 271 42.51 -60.57 65.90
C GLN A 271 41.99 -60.77 67.33
N GLN A 272 41.03 -59.95 67.77
CA GLN A 272 40.38 -60.10 69.08
C GLN A 272 39.65 -61.43 69.20
N ALA A 273 38.90 -61.84 68.17
CA ALA A 273 38.22 -63.13 68.15
C ALA A 273 39.20 -64.32 68.17
N LEU A 274 40.33 -64.21 67.47
CA LEU A 274 41.39 -65.22 67.49
C LEU A 274 42.05 -65.32 68.88
N GLU A 275 42.32 -64.17 69.51
CA GLU A 275 42.86 -64.12 70.88
C GLU A 275 41.87 -64.68 71.91
N GLU A 276 40.59 -64.34 71.82
CA GLU A 276 39.53 -64.93 72.67
C GLU A 276 39.46 -66.45 72.46
N LYS A 277 39.51 -66.93 71.21
CA LYS A 277 39.52 -68.37 70.89
C LYS A 277 40.76 -69.08 71.44
N ARG A 278 41.95 -68.48 71.31
CA ARG A 278 43.20 -69.02 71.90
C ARG A 278 43.13 -69.08 73.42
N ARG A 279 42.59 -68.04 74.06
CA ARG A 279 42.36 -68.03 75.51
C ARG A 279 41.39 -69.12 75.95
N GLN A 280 40.25 -69.27 75.28
CA GLN A 280 39.29 -70.35 75.58
C GLN A 280 39.92 -71.75 75.40
N GLN A 281 40.75 -71.94 74.38
CA GLN A 281 41.50 -73.19 74.18
C GLN A 281 42.51 -73.45 75.31
N GLN A 282 43.22 -72.41 75.77
CA GLN A 282 44.14 -72.52 76.91
C GLN A 282 43.40 -72.84 78.21
N GLU A 283 42.28 -72.15 78.50
CA GLU A 283 41.43 -72.43 79.66
C GLU A 283 40.90 -73.87 79.64
N THR A 284 40.45 -74.35 78.47
CA THR A 284 39.99 -75.73 78.30
C THR A 284 41.11 -76.74 78.53
N ARG A 285 42.32 -76.45 78.01
CA ARG A 285 43.51 -77.29 78.23
C ARG A 285 43.89 -77.34 79.69
N GLU A 286 43.88 -76.21 80.40
CA GLU A 286 44.18 -76.17 81.83
C GLU A 286 43.16 -76.93 82.68
N ILE A 287 41.87 -76.89 82.32
CA ILE A 287 40.84 -77.69 82.98
C ILE A 287 41.12 -79.18 82.76
N TYR A 288 41.48 -79.58 81.54
CA TYR A 288 41.87 -80.96 81.25
C TYR A 288 43.13 -81.37 82.01
N ASP A 289 44.18 -80.55 82.02
CA ASP A 289 45.43 -80.81 82.74
C ASP A 289 45.18 -80.92 84.25
N ARG A 290 44.32 -80.07 84.83
CA ARG A 290 43.85 -80.20 86.22
C ARG A 290 43.13 -81.53 86.44
N SER A 291 42.23 -81.93 85.54
CA SER A 291 41.51 -83.21 85.65
C SER A 291 42.46 -84.41 85.58
N VAL A 292 43.48 -84.36 84.71
CA VAL A 292 44.51 -85.40 84.58
C VAL A 292 45.39 -85.45 85.82
N ARG A 293 45.85 -84.31 86.34
CA ARG A 293 46.60 -84.25 87.61
C ARG A 293 45.79 -84.82 88.77
N MET A 294 44.49 -84.52 88.84
CA MET A 294 43.61 -85.08 89.87
C MET A 294 43.43 -86.59 89.73
N LYS A 295 43.30 -87.12 88.50
CA LYS A 295 43.30 -88.58 88.25
C LYS A 295 44.64 -89.23 88.61
N MET A 296 45.76 -88.61 88.28
CA MET A 296 47.10 -89.10 88.65
C MET A 296 47.31 -89.11 90.17
N LYS A 297 46.85 -88.07 90.87
CA LYS A 297 46.87 -88.04 92.35
C LYS A 297 46.00 -89.13 92.97
N ARG A 298 44.83 -89.44 92.38
CA ARG A 298 43.98 -90.56 92.83
C ARG A 298 44.68 -91.90 92.64
N LYS A 299 45.23 -92.17 91.45
CA LYS A 299 46.02 -93.40 91.20
C LYS A 299 47.24 -93.53 92.10
N ALA A 300 47.94 -92.43 92.38
CA ALA A 300 49.08 -92.44 93.30
C ALA A 300 48.66 -92.76 94.74
N LYS A 301 47.48 -92.29 95.18
CA LYS A 301 46.90 -92.68 96.48
C LYS A 301 46.49 -94.15 96.50
N GLU A 302 45.85 -94.65 95.44
CA GLU A 302 45.49 -96.07 95.30
C GLU A 302 46.73 -96.98 95.40
N ILE A 303 47.84 -96.64 94.73
CA ILE A 303 49.11 -97.39 94.83
C ILE A 303 49.72 -97.30 96.24
N GLN A 304 49.63 -96.15 96.91
CA GLN A 304 50.10 -96.01 98.30
C GLN A 304 49.24 -96.85 99.27
N GLU A 305 47.94 -96.96 99.02
CA GLU A 305 47.03 -97.80 99.81
C GLU A 305 47.29 -99.29 99.57
N GLU A 306 47.59 -99.71 98.32
CA GLU A 306 48.03 -101.07 98.00
C GLU A 306 49.36 -101.43 98.68
N LEU A 307 50.37 -100.55 98.62
CA LEU A 307 51.64 -100.75 99.34
C LEU A 307 51.46 -100.81 100.86
N ALA A 308 50.56 -100.01 101.42
CA ALA A 308 50.24 -100.04 102.84
C ALA A 308 49.51 -101.34 103.25
N PHE A 309 48.73 -101.92 102.33
CA PHE A 309 48.09 -103.21 102.52
C PHE A 309 49.12 -104.36 102.46
N ASP A 310 50.07 -104.32 101.53
CA ASP A 310 51.19 -105.27 101.44
C ASP A 310 52.13 -105.18 102.65
N MET A 311 52.37 -103.99 103.20
CA MET A 311 53.09 -103.79 104.46
C MET A 311 52.36 -104.41 105.66
N LYS A 312 51.03 -104.29 105.74
CA LYS A 312 50.22 -104.92 106.80
C LYS A 312 50.24 -106.45 106.74
N ILE A 313 50.36 -107.04 105.55
CA ILE A 313 50.51 -108.49 105.37
C ILE A 313 51.92 -108.96 105.81
N LEU A 314 52.96 -108.14 105.57
CA LEU A 314 54.31 -108.41 106.05
C LEU A 314 54.45 -108.23 107.58
N GLU A 315 53.74 -107.28 108.19
CA GLU A 315 53.63 -107.13 109.65
C GLU A 315 52.90 -108.32 110.30
N GLN A 316 51.83 -108.83 109.68
CA GLN A 316 51.13 -110.04 110.15
C GLN A 316 51.99 -111.32 110.07
N LEU A 317 52.89 -111.42 109.09
CA LEU A 317 53.85 -112.54 108.99
C LEU A 317 55.06 -112.41 109.94
N LEU A 318 55.32 -111.22 110.48
CA LEU A 318 56.37 -110.94 111.48
C LEU A 318 55.88 -111.10 112.93
N GLU A 319 54.58 -110.92 113.18
CA GLU A 319 53.96 -111.13 114.51
C GLU A 319 53.70 -112.61 114.84
N GLU A 320 53.66 -113.51 113.86
CA GLU A 320 53.58 -114.97 114.08
C GLU A 320 54.94 -115.63 114.38
N SER A 321 56.07 -114.93 114.17
CA SER A 321 57.44 -115.43 114.45
C SER A 321 58.04 -114.89 115.77
N ARG A 322 57.28 -114.16 116.60
CA ARG A 322 57.84 -113.44 117.76
C ARG A 322 57.02 -113.51 119.05
N ASN A 323 56.32 -114.63 119.27
CA ASN A 323 55.64 -114.92 120.54
C ASN A 323 55.95 -116.35 121.08
N GLU A 324 57.24 -116.69 121.16
CA GLU A 324 57.79 -117.63 122.15
C GLU A 324 58.82 -116.88 123.02
N ALA A 325 58.33 -115.94 123.82
CA ALA A 325 59.09 -115.33 124.90
C ALA A 325 58.27 -115.45 126.20
N MET A 326 58.28 -116.66 126.77
CA MET A 326 58.03 -116.89 128.19
C MET A 326 59.30 -116.43 128.94
N GLU A 327 59.29 -115.75 130.08
CA GLU A 327 58.23 -115.50 131.05
C GLU A 327 58.77 -114.53 132.11
N GLN A 328 57.86 -113.75 132.72
CA GLN A 328 58.02 -112.95 133.95
C GLN A 328 58.84 -111.65 133.90
N GLU A 329 58.15 -110.50 134.03
CA GLU A 329 58.34 -109.67 135.23
C GLU A 329 57.20 -108.66 135.45
N GLN A 330 56.17 -109.12 136.15
CA GLN A 330 55.35 -108.27 137.00
C GLN A 330 56.16 -107.86 138.24
N ARG A 331 56.90 -106.73 138.19
CA ARG A 331 57.21 -105.91 139.38
C ARG A 331 57.84 -104.56 139.02
N LYS A 332 56.97 -103.56 138.77
CA LYS A 332 57.14 -102.13 139.16
C LYS A 332 56.01 -101.30 138.53
N LYS A 333 54.86 -101.26 139.20
CA LYS A 333 53.63 -100.62 138.70
C LYS A 333 52.98 -99.58 139.62
N GLU A 334 53.67 -98.99 140.59
CA GLU A 334 53.00 -98.06 141.54
C GLU A 334 53.74 -96.74 141.81
N LEU A 335 54.39 -96.15 140.80
CA LEU A 335 54.89 -94.77 140.92
C LEU A 335 54.57 -93.87 139.70
N ARG A 336 53.59 -94.26 138.86
CA ARG A 336 53.25 -93.58 137.58
C ARG A 336 51.85 -92.92 137.54
N GLU A 337 51.17 -92.73 138.67
CA GLU A 337 49.80 -92.17 138.66
C GLU A 337 49.70 -90.66 138.92
N GLU A 338 50.72 -90.00 139.48
CA GLU A 338 50.66 -88.55 139.73
C GLU A 338 51.12 -87.69 138.54
N ASP A 339 52.10 -88.15 137.75
CA ASP A 339 52.59 -87.45 136.54
C ASP A 339 51.63 -87.57 135.32
N ARG A 340 50.57 -88.38 135.45
CA ARG A 340 49.53 -88.58 134.43
C ARG A 340 48.45 -87.49 134.48
N ARG A 341 48.04 -87.07 135.70
CA ARG A 341 46.95 -86.10 135.90
C ARG A 341 47.31 -84.66 135.49
N TYR A 342 48.55 -84.21 135.74
CA TYR A 342 48.98 -82.86 135.34
C TYR A 342 49.15 -82.70 133.82
N ARG A 343 49.54 -83.77 133.11
CA ARG A 343 49.61 -83.78 131.64
C ARG A 343 48.25 -83.83 130.96
N GLU A 344 47.24 -84.42 131.61
CA GLU A 344 45.87 -84.46 131.08
C GLU A 344 45.17 -83.09 131.19
N TYR A 345 45.41 -82.33 132.27
CA TYR A 345 44.87 -80.97 132.43
C TYR A 345 45.46 -79.95 131.44
N LEU A 346 46.78 -79.99 131.21
CA LEU A 346 47.43 -79.10 130.22
C LEU A 346 47.00 -79.40 128.78
N LYS A 347 46.67 -80.65 128.45
CA LYS A 347 46.13 -81.02 127.12
C LYS A 347 44.74 -80.44 126.90
N GLN A 348 43.86 -80.50 127.91
CA GLN A 348 42.51 -79.95 127.80
C GLN A 348 42.50 -78.44 127.54
N MET A 349 43.34 -77.66 128.23
CA MET A 349 43.44 -76.21 127.98
C MET A 349 43.98 -75.89 126.58
N LEU A 350 44.93 -76.68 126.07
CA LEU A 350 45.48 -76.53 124.72
C LEU A 350 44.47 -76.92 123.64
N GLU A 351 43.67 -77.97 123.85
CA GLU A 351 42.60 -78.38 122.94
C GLU A 351 41.50 -77.29 122.86
N GLU A 352 41.13 -76.67 123.98
CA GLU A 352 40.13 -75.60 124.02
C GLU A 352 40.61 -74.29 123.38
N GLU A 353 41.89 -73.93 123.51
CA GLU A 353 42.48 -72.79 122.77
C GLU A 353 42.56 -73.08 121.27
N LYS A 354 42.97 -74.29 120.87
CA LYS A 354 42.98 -74.71 119.46
C LYS A 354 41.59 -74.67 118.82
N ILE A 355 40.55 -75.09 119.55
CA ILE A 355 39.17 -75.02 119.05
C ILE A 355 38.78 -73.55 118.84
N ARG A 356 39.06 -72.67 119.79
CA ARG A 356 38.78 -71.23 119.67
C ARG A 356 39.59 -70.55 118.56
N GLU A 357 40.87 -70.87 118.40
CA GLU A 357 41.71 -70.39 117.29
C GLU A 357 41.17 -70.90 115.95
N SER A 358 40.77 -72.17 115.85
CA SER A 358 40.20 -72.72 114.61
C SER A 358 38.85 -72.12 114.24
N GLU A 359 38.02 -71.76 115.22
CA GLU A 359 36.74 -71.08 115.00
C GLU A 359 36.95 -69.61 114.58
N MET A 360 37.94 -68.94 115.18
CA MET A 360 38.36 -67.58 114.78
C MET A 360 38.98 -67.56 113.37
N GLU A 361 39.86 -68.50 113.05
CA GLU A 361 40.45 -68.65 111.71
C GLU A 361 39.38 -68.93 110.66
N ARG A 362 38.39 -69.80 110.95
CA ARG A 362 37.25 -70.04 110.04
C ARG A 362 36.45 -68.77 109.77
N LEU A 363 36.17 -67.96 110.78
CA LEU A 363 35.43 -66.70 110.60
C LEU A 363 36.26 -65.69 109.80
N ILE A 364 37.57 -65.62 110.02
CA ILE A 364 38.49 -64.77 109.25
C ILE A 364 38.55 -65.23 107.78
N ASP A 365 38.67 -66.54 107.54
CA ASP A 365 38.69 -67.13 106.20
C ASP A 365 37.37 -66.87 105.46
N GLU A 366 36.22 -67.01 106.13
CA GLU A 366 34.91 -66.69 105.56
C GLU A 366 34.78 -65.21 105.18
N ASP A 367 35.27 -64.29 106.01
CA ASP A 367 35.24 -62.86 105.71
C ASP A 367 36.26 -62.45 104.63
N VAL A 368 37.43 -63.09 104.58
CA VAL A 368 38.41 -62.94 103.49
C VAL A 368 37.83 -63.47 102.17
N GLU A 369 37.18 -64.63 102.18
CA GLU A 369 36.51 -65.22 101.03
C GLU A 369 35.36 -64.30 100.54
N ARG A 370 34.54 -63.75 101.43
CA ARG A 370 33.48 -62.78 101.08
C ARG A 370 34.06 -61.50 100.48
N MET A 371 35.13 -60.95 101.05
CA MET A 371 35.79 -59.75 100.51
C MET A 371 36.45 -60.02 99.16
N TRP A 372 37.01 -61.22 98.98
CA TRP A 372 37.55 -61.69 97.71
C TRP A 372 36.46 -61.84 96.65
N GLN A 373 35.33 -62.48 96.97
CA GLN A 373 34.18 -62.62 96.07
C GLN A 373 33.60 -61.25 95.66
N LYS A 374 33.53 -60.28 96.58
CA LYS A 374 33.13 -58.90 96.26
C LYS A 374 34.10 -58.24 95.28
N ARG A 375 35.41 -58.37 95.49
CA ARG A 375 36.43 -57.86 94.54
C ARG A 375 36.35 -58.56 93.18
N LEU A 376 36.13 -59.87 93.16
CA LEU A 376 36.02 -60.67 91.94
C LEU A 376 34.75 -60.32 91.15
N ALA A 377 33.63 -60.06 91.84
CA ALA A 377 32.39 -59.57 91.24
C ALA A 377 32.54 -58.15 90.68
N GLN A 378 33.18 -57.24 91.42
CA GLN A 378 33.50 -55.89 90.92
C GLN A 378 34.39 -55.95 89.67
N TRP A 379 35.41 -56.81 89.68
CA TRP A 379 36.29 -56.98 88.53
C TRP A 379 35.57 -57.58 87.31
N ARG A 380 34.64 -58.52 87.51
CA ARG A 380 33.77 -59.03 86.43
C ARG A 380 32.90 -57.93 85.85
N LEU A 381 32.23 -57.14 86.69
CA LEU A 381 31.40 -56.01 86.25
C LEU A 381 32.22 -54.97 85.49
N GLU A 382 33.42 -54.63 85.96
CA GLU A 382 34.32 -53.69 85.27
C GLU A 382 34.79 -54.25 83.91
N LYS A 383 35.11 -55.54 83.85
CA LYS A 383 35.49 -56.22 82.60
C LYS A 383 34.33 -56.27 81.61
N GLU A 384 33.12 -56.57 82.06
CA GLU A 384 31.90 -56.57 81.24
C GLU A 384 31.55 -55.15 80.77
N ALA A 385 31.67 -54.14 81.63
CA ALA A 385 31.46 -52.74 81.27
C ALA A 385 32.48 -52.26 80.24
N ARG A 386 33.76 -52.61 80.40
CA ARG A 386 34.80 -52.34 79.39
C ARG A 386 34.54 -53.05 78.07
N LYS A 387 34.08 -54.31 78.10
CA LYS A 387 33.73 -55.06 76.89
C LYS A 387 32.56 -54.41 76.17
N LYS A 388 31.48 -54.07 76.88
CA LYS A 388 30.32 -53.35 76.34
C LYS A 388 30.70 -52.00 75.75
N LEU A 389 31.52 -51.20 76.46
CA LEU A 389 32.00 -49.91 75.96
C LEU A 389 32.82 -50.07 74.66
N LEU A 390 33.68 -51.09 74.58
CA LEU A 390 34.46 -51.36 73.37
C LEU A 390 33.55 -51.78 72.20
N GLU A 391 32.57 -52.65 72.45
CA GLU A 391 31.57 -53.06 71.46
C GLU A 391 30.76 -51.86 70.95
N GLU A 392 30.33 -50.96 71.83
CA GLU A 392 29.63 -49.72 71.48
C GLU A 392 30.51 -48.78 70.65
N VAL A 393 31.78 -48.58 71.03
CA VAL A 393 32.72 -47.74 70.26
C VAL A 393 32.96 -48.31 68.85
N LEU A 394 33.13 -49.62 68.73
CA LEU A 394 33.28 -50.28 67.43
C LEU A 394 32.00 -50.20 66.60
N ALA A 395 30.82 -50.37 67.22
CA ALA A 395 29.53 -50.25 66.55
C ALA A 395 29.29 -48.82 66.03
N VAL A 396 29.53 -47.80 66.85
CA VAL A 396 29.44 -46.39 66.45
C VAL A 396 30.43 -46.08 65.33
N ARG A 397 31.67 -46.59 65.41
CA ARG A 397 32.66 -46.36 64.35
C ARG A 397 32.27 -47.02 63.03
N ARG A 398 31.71 -48.24 63.06
CA ARG A 398 31.16 -48.91 61.88
C ARG A 398 30.01 -48.11 61.27
N GLN A 399 29.09 -47.61 62.10
CA GLN A 399 27.99 -46.79 61.65
C GLN A 399 28.47 -45.50 60.98
N GLN A 400 29.44 -44.79 61.58
CA GLN A 400 30.05 -43.59 60.99
C GLN A 400 30.72 -43.87 59.63
N ILE A 401 31.40 -45.01 59.49
CA ILE A 401 32.02 -45.39 58.21
C ILE A 401 30.95 -45.72 57.17
N ASN A 402 29.90 -46.45 57.54
CA ASN A 402 28.80 -46.79 56.64
C ASN A 402 28.00 -45.55 56.21
N GLU A 403 27.75 -44.61 57.13
CA GLU A 403 27.11 -43.33 56.80
C GLU A 403 27.97 -42.52 55.83
N LYS A 404 29.29 -42.44 56.05
CA LYS A 404 30.21 -41.77 55.12
C LYS A 404 30.28 -42.44 53.75
N LEU A 405 30.28 -43.78 53.70
CA LEU A 405 30.20 -44.53 52.44
C LEU A 405 28.88 -44.24 51.73
N SER A 406 27.75 -44.26 52.42
CA SER A 406 26.44 -43.96 51.83
C SER A 406 26.35 -42.52 51.29
N ILE A 407 26.91 -41.55 52.01
CA ILE A 407 27.01 -40.16 51.54
C ILE A 407 27.90 -40.07 50.29
N ASN A 408 29.03 -40.77 50.27
CA ASN A 408 29.92 -40.79 49.10
C ASN A 408 29.22 -41.45 47.89
N GLU A 409 28.53 -42.58 48.08
CA GLU A 409 27.73 -43.21 47.03
C GLU A 409 26.65 -42.27 46.46
N LYS A 410 25.96 -41.50 47.31
CA LYS A 410 24.98 -40.50 46.84
C LYS A 410 25.65 -39.42 46.00
N LYS A 411 26.77 -38.87 46.47
CA LYS A 411 27.55 -37.87 45.72
C LYS A 411 28.05 -38.41 44.38
N GLN A 412 28.51 -39.66 44.33
CA GLN A 412 28.92 -40.30 43.07
C GLN A 412 27.73 -40.45 42.11
N ARG A 413 26.54 -40.81 42.60
CA ARG A 413 25.32 -40.89 41.76
C ARG A 413 24.89 -39.53 41.25
N GLU A 414 24.90 -38.49 42.10
CA GLU A 414 24.58 -37.12 41.71
C GLU A 414 25.55 -36.62 40.62
N ALA A 415 26.87 -36.84 40.80
CA ALA A 415 27.87 -36.48 39.80
C ALA A 415 27.70 -37.23 38.46
N LEU A 416 27.23 -38.48 38.49
CA LEU A 416 26.91 -39.23 37.26
C LEU A 416 25.70 -38.66 36.54
N VAL A 417 24.63 -38.31 37.28
CA VAL A 417 23.42 -37.71 36.70
C VAL A 417 23.74 -36.36 36.07
N GLU A 418 24.49 -35.49 36.76
CA GLU A 418 24.92 -34.19 36.22
C GLU A 418 25.78 -34.37 34.95
N ARG A 419 26.67 -35.36 34.92
CA ARG A 419 27.47 -35.67 33.73
C ARG A 419 26.59 -36.11 32.56
N GLU A 420 25.59 -36.94 32.80
CA GLU A 420 24.64 -37.38 31.77
C GLU A 420 23.77 -36.23 31.25
N GLU A 421 23.39 -35.29 32.11
CA GLU A 421 22.66 -34.07 31.72
C GLU A 421 23.52 -33.17 30.82
N ILE A 422 24.79 -32.97 31.18
CA ILE A 422 25.73 -32.21 30.35
C ILE A 422 25.93 -32.87 28.98
N LEU A 423 26.06 -34.20 28.94
CA LEU A 423 26.20 -34.93 27.68
C LEU A 423 24.94 -34.83 26.82
N ARG A 424 23.75 -34.96 27.41
CA ARG A 424 22.47 -34.76 26.71
C ARG A 424 22.36 -33.34 26.14
N ALA A 425 22.69 -32.32 26.92
CA ALA A 425 22.70 -30.94 26.43
C ALA A 425 23.68 -30.73 25.26
N ILE A 426 24.85 -31.39 25.28
CA ILE A 426 25.80 -31.35 24.15
C ILE A 426 25.21 -32.03 22.90
N GLU A 427 24.54 -33.17 23.06
CA GLU A 427 23.90 -33.89 21.94
C GLU A 427 22.73 -33.10 21.35
N GLU A 428 21.86 -32.52 22.19
CA GLU A 428 20.76 -31.66 21.74
C GLU A 428 21.26 -30.46 20.96
N ASN A 429 22.30 -29.76 21.46
CA ASN A 429 22.91 -28.65 20.75
C ASN A 429 23.48 -29.07 19.39
N LYS A 430 24.13 -30.24 19.30
CA LYS A 430 24.61 -30.78 18.02
C LYS A 430 23.47 -31.04 17.03
N GLN A 431 22.34 -31.59 17.49
CA GLN A 431 21.17 -31.81 16.64
C GLN A 431 20.59 -30.50 16.11
N ILE A 432 20.48 -29.49 16.98
CA ILE A 432 20.01 -28.15 16.59
C ILE A 432 20.95 -27.51 15.56
N GLU A 433 22.27 -27.63 15.74
CA GLU A 433 23.26 -27.14 14.77
C GLU A 433 23.11 -27.83 13.41
N LEU A 434 22.92 -29.15 13.38
CA LEU A 434 22.69 -29.92 12.15
C LEU A 434 21.39 -29.50 11.45
N GLU A 435 20.28 -29.35 12.18
CA GLU A 435 19.02 -28.86 11.63
C GLU A 435 19.16 -27.46 11.03
N GLN A 436 19.89 -26.56 11.70
CA GLN A 436 20.15 -25.22 11.18
C GLN A 436 20.95 -25.26 9.89
N GLN A 437 21.99 -26.11 9.82
CA GLN A 437 22.78 -26.32 8.61
C GLN A 437 21.91 -26.86 7.47
N GLU A 438 21.04 -27.84 7.74
CA GLU A 438 20.12 -28.37 6.73
C GLU A 438 19.11 -27.32 6.24
N ARG A 439 18.52 -26.52 7.15
CA ARG A 439 17.63 -25.41 6.78
C ARG A 439 18.35 -24.39 5.90
N GLN A 440 19.61 -24.07 6.23
CA GLN A 440 20.40 -23.15 5.42
C GLN A 440 20.70 -23.73 4.04
N ARG A 441 21.05 -25.03 3.97
CA ARG A 441 21.26 -25.74 2.70
C ARG A 441 19.99 -25.75 1.84
N GLN A 442 18.84 -26.02 2.44
CA GLN A 442 17.55 -26.00 1.74
C GLN A 442 17.22 -24.60 1.20
N LYS A 443 17.41 -23.55 2.01
CA LYS A 443 17.23 -22.16 1.55
C LYS A 443 18.15 -21.82 0.38
N ASN A 444 19.42 -22.21 0.46
CA ASN A 444 20.38 -21.98 -0.62
C ASN A 444 19.97 -22.74 -1.90
N LEU A 445 19.47 -23.97 -1.78
CA LEU A 445 18.99 -24.75 -2.91
C LEU A 445 17.73 -24.14 -3.55
N GLN A 446 16.77 -23.68 -2.73
CA GLN A 446 15.59 -22.96 -3.22
C GLN A 446 15.98 -21.69 -3.96
N TYR A 447 16.89 -20.89 -3.37
CA TYR A 447 17.40 -19.69 -4.01
C TYR A 447 18.10 -19.97 -5.35
N GLN A 448 18.90 -21.04 -5.43
CA GLN A 448 19.49 -21.48 -6.69
C GLN A 448 18.41 -21.84 -7.72
N SER A 449 17.40 -22.62 -7.33
CA SER A 449 16.30 -23.00 -8.23
C SER A 449 15.52 -21.78 -8.74
N ASP A 450 15.32 -20.77 -7.89
CA ASP A 450 14.65 -19.53 -8.27
C ASP A 450 15.46 -18.74 -9.30
N LEU A 451 16.78 -18.65 -9.11
CA LEU A 451 17.68 -18.01 -10.09
C LEU A 451 17.70 -18.75 -11.43
N GLU A 452 17.77 -20.07 -11.41
CA GLU A 452 17.66 -20.90 -12.62
C GLU A 452 16.29 -20.68 -13.30
N GLY A 453 15.21 -20.56 -12.52
CA GLY A 453 13.89 -20.19 -13.01
C GLY A 453 13.87 -18.83 -13.71
N GLN A 454 14.48 -17.81 -13.11
CA GLN A 454 14.60 -16.46 -13.70
C GLN A 454 15.43 -16.45 -14.98
N MET A 455 16.55 -17.20 -15.01
CA MET A 455 17.38 -17.37 -16.21
C MET A 455 16.60 -18.05 -17.33
N ASN A 456 15.87 -19.12 -17.02
CA ASN A 456 15.05 -19.83 -18.00
C ASN A 456 13.91 -18.94 -18.52
N TYR A 457 13.26 -18.15 -17.65
CA TYR A 457 12.23 -17.20 -18.04
C TYR A 457 12.78 -16.14 -19.01
N THR A 458 13.89 -15.50 -18.65
CA THR A 458 14.53 -14.47 -19.50
C THR A 458 15.02 -15.04 -20.82
N GLN A 459 15.56 -16.26 -20.85
CA GLN A 459 15.92 -16.95 -22.10
C GLN A 459 14.69 -17.23 -22.98
N ARG A 460 13.57 -17.67 -22.38
CA ARG A 460 12.31 -17.89 -23.11
C ARG A 460 11.77 -16.57 -23.69
N GLN A 461 11.81 -15.48 -22.93
CA GLN A 461 11.38 -14.16 -23.42
C GLN A 461 12.23 -13.71 -24.62
N LYS A 462 13.56 -13.78 -24.49
CA LYS A 462 14.46 -13.47 -25.62
C LYS A 462 14.20 -14.35 -26.85
N HIS A 463 13.87 -15.63 -26.64
CA HIS A 463 13.54 -16.52 -27.74
C HIS A 463 12.22 -16.14 -28.42
N ILE A 464 11.18 -15.78 -27.65
CA ILE A 464 9.91 -15.29 -28.18
C ILE A 464 10.10 -13.98 -28.96
N GLU A 465 10.81 -13.01 -28.37
CA GLU A 465 11.13 -11.73 -29.03
C GLU A 465 11.88 -11.94 -30.35
N SER A 466 12.83 -12.87 -30.39
CA SER A 466 13.56 -13.23 -31.61
C SER A 466 12.65 -13.84 -32.67
N LEU A 467 11.72 -14.73 -32.29
CA LEU A 467 10.73 -15.30 -33.21
C LEU A 467 9.74 -14.24 -33.72
N GLU A 468 9.35 -13.28 -32.88
CA GLU A 468 8.48 -12.16 -33.28
C GLU A 468 9.20 -11.24 -34.26
N ALA A 469 10.45 -10.86 -33.97
CA ALA A 469 11.28 -10.07 -34.87
C ALA A 469 11.47 -10.76 -36.24
N GLN A 470 11.65 -12.08 -36.26
CA GLN A 470 11.71 -12.85 -37.51
C GLN A 470 10.40 -12.78 -38.30
N ARG A 471 9.25 -12.95 -37.63
CA ARG A 471 7.93 -12.83 -38.27
C ARG A 471 7.67 -11.42 -38.80
N GLU A 472 8.09 -10.39 -38.08
CA GLU A 472 7.99 -9.00 -38.55
C GLU A 472 8.87 -8.76 -39.77
N TYR A 473 10.09 -9.29 -39.77
CA TYR A 473 10.99 -9.22 -40.91
C TYR A 473 10.42 -9.93 -42.15
N GLU A 474 9.85 -11.13 -41.99
CA GLU A 474 9.18 -11.85 -43.08
C GLU A 474 8.02 -11.05 -43.65
N LYS A 475 7.17 -10.45 -42.80
CA LYS A 475 6.07 -9.58 -43.24
C LYS A 475 6.57 -8.32 -43.95
N GLN A 476 7.67 -7.72 -43.49
CA GLN A 476 8.29 -6.57 -44.16
C GLN A 476 8.80 -6.96 -45.55
N LEU A 477 9.42 -8.14 -45.68
CA LEU A 477 9.88 -8.67 -46.97
C LEU A 477 8.70 -8.91 -47.92
N GLU A 478 7.62 -9.51 -47.45
CA GLU A 478 6.39 -9.71 -48.23
C GLU A 478 5.77 -8.38 -48.68
N ALA A 479 5.73 -7.38 -47.80
CA ALA A 479 5.26 -6.04 -48.13
C ALA A 479 6.16 -5.33 -49.17
N GLU A 480 7.48 -5.47 -49.04
CA GLU A 480 8.45 -4.93 -50.01
C GLU A 480 8.29 -5.62 -51.37
N MET A 481 8.13 -6.95 -51.39
CA MET A 481 7.87 -7.72 -52.60
C MET A 481 6.54 -7.31 -53.26
N ALA A 482 5.48 -7.09 -52.47
CA ALA A 482 4.20 -6.59 -52.96
C ALA A 482 4.33 -5.15 -53.52
N TYR A 483 5.12 -4.30 -52.87
CA TYR A 483 5.42 -2.95 -53.35
C TYR A 483 6.21 -2.99 -54.66
N ARG A 484 7.27 -3.80 -54.76
CA ARG A 484 8.04 -4.01 -55.99
C ARG A 484 7.19 -4.57 -57.12
N HIS A 485 6.27 -5.50 -56.81
CA HIS A 485 5.33 -6.03 -57.79
C HIS A 485 4.35 -4.96 -58.29
N LYS A 486 3.80 -4.12 -57.39
CA LYS A 486 2.97 -2.96 -57.78
C LYS A 486 3.76 -1.96 -58.63
N LEU A 487 4.99 -1.61 -58.21
CA LEU A 487 5.87 -0.71 -58.96
C LEU A 487 6.14 -1.25 -60.37
N LYS A 488 6.40 -2.56 -60.50
CA LYS A 488 6.59 -3.21 -61.79
C LYS A 488 5.30 -3.17 -62.64
N ALA A 489 4.13 -3.43 -62.06
CA ALA A 489 2.86 -3.34 -62.77
C ALA A 489 2.55 -1.92 -63.27
N GLU A 490 2.87 -0.89 -62.48
CA GLU A 490 2.73 0.53 -62.88
C GLU A 490 3.79 0.94 -63.93
N LEU A 491 5.00 0.39 -63.87
CA LEU A 491 6.04 0.60 -64.89
C LEU A 491 5.70 -0.11 -66.21
N ASP A 492 5.10 -1.29 -66.16
CA ASP A 492 4.63 -2.06 -67.33
C ASP A 492 3.37 -1.42 -67.97
N ARG A 493 2.63 -0.58 -67.21
CA ARG A 493 1.49 0.23 -67.69
C ARG A 493 1.74 1.72 -67.45
N PRO A 494 2.62 2.38 -68.20
CA PRO A 494 2.88 3.80 -68.03
C PRO A 494 1.64 4.63 -68.41
N TYR A 495 0.82 4.99 -67.42
CA TYR A 495 -0.30 5.92 -67.59
C TYR A 495 0.23 7.36 -67.57
N VAL A 496 0.41 7.94 -68.76
CA VAL A 496 0.85 9.33 -68.92
C VAL A 496 -0.38 10.25 -68.91
N ASP A 497 -0.79 10.72 -67.73
CA ASP A 497 -1.98 11.57 -67.56
C ASP A 497 -1.84 12.99 -68.17
N LYS A 498 -0.62 13.38 -68.57
CA LYS A 498 -0.32 14.69 -69.14
C LYS A 498 0.36 14.57 -70.49
N VAL A 499 -0.41 14.15 -71.50
CA VAL A 499 0.02 14.26 -72.90
C VAL A 499 -0.09 15.72 -73.35
N HIS A 500 1.05 16.30 -73.73
CA HIS A 500 1.15 17.68 -74.24
C HIS A 500 0.15 17.93 -75.39
N PRO A 501 -0.57 19.07 -75.44
CA PRO A 501 -1.69 19.31 -76.37
C PRO A 501 -1.37 19.08 -77.86
N MET A 502 -0.12 19.26 -78.27
CA MET A 502 0.37 19.03 -79.64
C MET A 502 0.48 17.53 -80.04
N ARG A 503 0.47 16.58 -79.09
CA ARG A 503 0.57 15.13 -79.37
C ARG A 503 -0.78 14.39 -79.45
N LYS A 504 -1.90 15.07 -79.18
CA LYS A 504 -3.25 14.47 -79.30
C LYS A 504 -3.69 14.21 -80.76
N LYS A 505 -3.08 14.88 -81.74
CA LYS A 505 -3.44 14.72 -83.17
C LYS A 505 -2.83 13.51 -83.87
N THR A 506 -1.76 12.90 -83.31
CA THR A 506 -1.05 11.78 -83.96
C THR A 506 -1.48 10.39 -83.50
N ILE A 507 -2.22 10.26 -82.39
CA ILE A 507 -2.60 8.95 -81.83
C ILE A 507 -3.94 8.44 -82.40
N ILE A 508 -4.80 9.31 -82.92
CA ILE A 508 -6.10 8.91 -83.52
C ILE A 508 -5.91 8.24 -84.89
N THR A 509 -4.76 8.42 -85.54
CA THR A 509 -4.47 7.83 -86.86
C THR A 509 -3.75 6.47 -86.83
N GLN A 510 -3.46 5.90 -85.65
CA GLN A 510 -2.77 4.60 -85.53
C GLN A 510 -3.64 3.45 -84.99
N ASN A 511 -4.93 3.68 -84.72
CA ASN A 511 -5.86 2.62 -84.27
C ASN A 511 -6.88 2.18 -85.34
N LEU A 512 -6.59 2.40 -86.63
CA LEU A 512 -7.31 1.82 -87.77
C LEU A 512 -6.32 1.23 -88.78
N GLY A 513 -5.51 0.27 -88.32
CA GLY A 513 -4.66 -0.60 -89.13
C GLY A 513 -4.71 -2.01 -88.57
#